data_AF-A0A936CAL6-F1
#
_entry.id   AF-A0A936CAL6-F1
#
_cell.length_a   1.000
_cell.length_b   1.000
_cell.length_c   1.000
_cell.angle_alpha   90.00
_cell.angle_beta   90.00
_cell.angle_gamma   90.00
#
_symmetry.space_group_name_H-M   'P 1'
#
loop_
_entity.id
_entity.type
_entity.pdbx_description
1 polymer ?
#
loop_
_entity_poly.entity_id
_entity_poly.type
_entity_poly.pdbx_seq_one_letter_code
_entity_poly.pdbx_strand_id
1 'polypeptide(L)'
;MPPRKHLGALGGDLEWRSTCTMWEDFKKFLEKANVVGLALAVIVGGAAGGLVKAMSDDFLMPIIGAALPDGDWRKYTLDVGSIKFGVGDFVGVFINFAIISFIAWQIGKLFMKPEPPAPPAPPTKSCPFCVSTIPAAATRCAHCTSQL
;
A
#
# COMPACT_ATOMS: atom_id res chain seq x y z
N MET A 1 -42.71 15.43 -60.10
CA MET A 1 -42.42 14.01 -59.82
C MET A 1 -41.88 13.87 -58.40
N PRO A 2 -42.57 13.15 -57.50
CA PRO A 2 -41.96 12.30 -56.47
C PRO A 2 -42.06 10.81 -56.92
N PRO A 3 -41.27 9.81 -56.44
CA PRO A 3 -41.25 9.37 -55.04
C PRO A 3 -39.94 8.68 -54.48
N ARG A 4 -40.07 8.25 -53.20
CA ARG A 4 -39.24 7.55 -52.17
C ARG A 4 -38.26 6.39 -52.54
N LYS A 5 -37.46 5.97 -51.51
CA LYS A 5 -37.00 4.60 -51.06
C LYS A 5 -35.47 4.34 -51.19
N HIS A 6 -34.71 3.62 -50.34
CA HIS A 6 -34.77 2.99 -49.01
C HIS A 6 -33.32 2.60 -48.60
N LEU A 7 -33.14 2.18 -47.35
CA LEU A 7 -31.91 1.77 -46.65
C LEU A 7 -31.05 0.66 -47.31
N GLY A 8 -29.77 0.61 -46.94
CA GLY A 8 -28.85 -0.55 -47.00
C GLY A 8 -27.40 -0.09 -46.80
N ALA A 9 -26.87 0.14 -45.59
CA ALA A 9 -26.52 -0.81 -44.53
C ALA A 9 -25.47 -1.85 -44.97
N LEU A 10 -24.40 -1.92 -44.15
CA LEU A 10 -23.40 -3.00 -43.99
C LEU A 10 -22.12 -2.89 -44.83
N GLY A 11 -21.03 -2.41 -44.21
CA GLY A 11 -19.71 -2.80 -44.70
C GLY A 11 -18.44 -2.10 -44.19
N GLY A 12 -18.44 -1.13 -43.26
CA GLY A 12 -17.16 -0.48 -42.88
C GLY A 12 -17.04 0.08 -41.47
N ASP A 13 -18.10 -0.01 -40.67
CA ASP A 13 -18.28 0.80 -39.47
C ASP A 13 -18.67 -0.03 -38.23
N LEU A 14 -18.63 -1.37 -38.33
CA LEU A 14 -19.01 -2.29 -37.25
C LEU A 14 -17.90 -3.18 -36.66
N GLU A 15 -16.63 -3.05 -37.08
CA GLU A 15 -15.53 -3.92 -36.57
C GLU A 15 -14.40 -3.21 -35.78
N TRP A 16 -14.42 -1.87 -35.60
CA TRP A 16 -13.29 -1.15 -34.95
C TRP A 16 -13.54 -0.60 -33.52
N ARG A 17 -14.70 -0.80 -32.90
CA ARG A 17 -15.02 -0.18 -31.58
C ARG A 17 -15.28 -1.14 -30.42
N SER A 18 -14.95 -2.43 -30.58
CA SER A 18 -15.40 -3.49 -29.67
C SER A 18 -14.32 -4.06 -28.74
N THR A 19 -13.10 -3.53 -28.74
CA THR A 19 -11.97 -4.06 -27.93
C THR A 19 -11.05 -2.98 -27.33
N CYS A 20 -11.63 -1.91 -26.78
CA CYS A 20 -11.06 -1.30 -25.56
C CYS A 20 -11.73 -1.99 -24.35
N THR A 21 -11.81 -3.32 -24.37
CA THR A 21 -11.15 -4.22 -23.41
C THR A 21 -11.23 -3.69 -21.98
N MET A 22 -11.89 -4.44 -21.09
CA MET A 22 -11.95 -4.18 -19.63
C MET A 22 -10.60 -3.75 -19.01
N TRP A 23 -9.50 -4.11 -19.67
CA TRP A 23 -8.15 -3.64 -19.41
C TRP A 23 -7.97 -2.12 -19.35
N GLU A 24 -8.57 -1.33 -20.25
CA GLU A 24 -8.46 0.13 -20.19
C GLU A 24 -9.24 0.73 -19.01
N ASP A 25 -10.43 0.19 -18.72
CA ASP A 25 -11.22 0.59 -17.56
C ASP A 25 -10.55 0.19 -16.24
N PHE A 26 -9.91 -0.98 -16.22
CA PHE A 26 -9.11 -1.44 -15.10
C PHE A 26 -7.86 -0.57 -14.89
N LYS A 27 -7.14 -0.21 -15.96
CA LYS A 27 -6.00 0.71 -15.89
C LYS A 27 -6.43 2.09 -15.38
N LYS A 28 -7.53 2.64 -15.90
CA LYS A 28 -8.11 3.92 -15.43
C LYS A 28 -8.56 3.85 -13.97
N PHE A 29 -9.04 2.70 -13.51
CA PHE A 29 -9.39 2.48 -12.10
C PHE A 29 -8.14 2.46 -11.21
N LEU A 30 -7.09 1.74 -11.60
CA LEU A 30 -5.82 1.68 -10.86
C LEU A 30 -5.15 3.06 -10.73
N GLU A 31 -5.17 3.86 -11.80
CA GLU A 31 -4.61 5.21 -11.83
C GLU A 31 -5.40 6.19 -10.96
N LYS A 32 -6.74 6.12 -10.96
CA LYS A 32 -7.60 6.99 -10.12
C LYS A 32 -7.52 6.65 -8.64
N ALA A 33 -7.33 5.39 -8.29
CA ALA A 33 -7.42 4.92 -6.91
C ALA A 33 -6.08 4.91 -6.16
N ASN A 34 -4.98 5.39 -6.76
CA ASN A 34 -3.61 5.33 -6.18
C ASN A 34 -3.23 3.92 -5.69
N VAL A 35 -3.81 2.88 -6.30
CA VAL A 35 -3.64 1.47 -5.86
C VAL A 35 -2.22 0.98 -6.13
N VAL A 36 -1.57 1.53 -7.15
CA VAL A 36 -0.17 1.20 -7.49
C VAL A 36 0.77 1.58 -6.35
N GLY A 37 0.58 2.75 -5.73
CA GLY A 37 1.38 3.19 -4.57
C GLY A 37 1.16 2.28 -3.35
N LEU A 38 -0.09 1.90 -3.08
CA LEU A 38 -0.42 0.98 -2.00
C LEU A 38 0.15 -0.43 -2.26
N ALA A 39 0.09 -0.93 -3.49
CA ALA A 39 0.64 -2.22 -3.87
C ALA A 39 2.16 -2.28 -3.66
N LEU A 40 2.89 -1.24 -4.10
CA LEU A 40 4.34 -1.15 -3.87
C LEU A 40 4.68 -1.09 -2.38
N ALA A 41 3.93 -0.32 -1.59
CA ALA A 41 4.12 -0.23 -0.15
C ALA A 41 3.94 -1.59 0.56
N VAL A 42 2.93 -2.37 0.16
CA VAL A 42 2.68 -3.71 0.73
C VAL A 42 3.78 -4.70 0.35
N ILE A 43 4.27 -4.68 -0.90
CA ILE A 43 5.34 -5.58 -1.35
C ILE A 43 6.65 -5.29 -0.59
N VAL A 44 7.03 -4.01 -0.50
CA VAL A 44 8.25 -3.59 0.21
C VAL A 44 8.11 -3.84 1.71
N GLY A 45 6.95 -3.54 2.30
CA GLY A 45 6.66 -3.80 3.70
C GLY A 45 6.72 -5.30 4.05
N GLY A 46 6.17 -6.16 3.19
CA GLY A 46 6.25 -7.61 3.34
C GLY A 46 7.68 -8.14 3.27
N ALA A 47 8.48 -7.67 2.31
CA ALA A 47 9.88 -8.07 2.17
C ALA A 47 10.74 -7.61 3.37
N ALA A 48 10.57 -6.37 3.84
CA ALA A 48 11.26 -5.87 5.02
C ALA A 48 10.86 -6.63 6.30
N GLY A 49 9.57 -6.92 6.47
CA GLY A 49 9.09 -7.77 7.56
C GLY A 49 9.69 -9.18 7.53
N GLY A 50 9.81 -9.77 6.34
CA GLY A 50 10.46 -11.06 6.13
C GLY A 50 11.94 -11.05 6.54
N LEU A 51 12.68 -9.99 6.20
CA LEU A 51 14.09 -9.84 6.58
C LEU A 51 14.27 -9.75 8.11
N VAL A 52 13.45 -8.93 8.78
CA VAL A 52 13.49 -8.79 10.25
C VAL A 52 13.10 -10.10 10.93
N LYS A 53 12.10 -10.80 10.39
CA LYS A 53 11.66 -12.10 10.89
C LYS A 53 12.76 -13.15 10.77
N ALA A 54 13.39 -13.29 9.60
CA ALA A 54 14.49 -14.25 9.39
C ALA A 54 15.66 -13.98 10.34
N MET A 55 16.04 -12.71 10.53
CA MET A 55 17.11 -12.37 11.47
C MET A 55 16.76 -12.73 12.93
N SER A 56 15.53 -12.47 13.37
CA SER A 56 15.06 -12.86 14.72
C SER A 56 15.01 -14.37 14.87
N ASP A 57 14.45 -15.06 13.89
CA ASP A 57 14.22 -16.50 13.93
C ASP A 57 15.56 -17.27 13.86
N ASP A 58 16.52 -16.83 13.03
CA ASP A 58 17.80 -17.52 12.79
C ASP A 58 18.87 -17.24 13.85
N PHE A 59 18.91 -16.03 14.44
CA PHE A 59 19.90 -15.70 15.46
C PHE A 59 19.36 -15.88 16.88
N LEU A 60 18.14 -15.44 17.18
CA LEU A 60 17.68 -15.40 18.58
C LEU A 60 17.09 -16.72 19.05
N MET A 61 16.31 -17.43 18.23
CA MET A 61 15.78 -18.72 18.67
C MET A 61 16.85 -19.74 19.08
N PRO A 62 17.98 -19.91 18.37
CA PRO A 62 19.05 -20.79 18.84
C PRO A 62 19.75 -20.26 20.10
N ILE A 63 19.91 -18.94 20.27
CA ILE A 63 20.50 -18.36 21.49
C ILE A 63 19.59 -18.60 22.71
N ILE A 64 18.28 -18.38 22.57
CA ILE A 64 17.30 -18.65 23.64
C ILE A 64 17.20 -20.15 23.90
N GLY A 65 17.26 -20.98 22.86
CA GLY A 65 17.31 -22.44 22.97
C GLY A 65 18.57 -22.96 23.68
N ALA A 66 19.71 -22.30 23.49
CA ALA A 66 20.97 -22.65 24.15
C ALA A 66 21.05 -22.13 25.61
N ALA A 67 20.37 -21.02 25.93
CA ALA A 67 20.38 -20.44 27.27
C ALA A 67 19.50 -21.17 28.29
N LEU A 68 18.49 -21.94 27.84
CA LEU A 68 17.66 -22.78 28.70
C LEU A 68 18.09 -24.26 28.58
N PRO A 69 18.60 -24.90 29.66
CA PRO A 69 19.26 -26.21 29.61
C PRO A 69 18.37 -27.43 29.29
N ASP A 70 17.13 -27.25 28.83
CA ASP A 70 16.23 -28.35 28.42
C ASP A 70 15.81 -28.29 26.94
N GLY A 71 16.23 -27.29 26.15
CA GLY A 71 16.02 -27.24 24.69
C GLY A 71 14.56 -27.24 24.19
N ASP A 72 13.57 -27.49 25.05
CA ASP A 72 12.18 -27.77 24.74
C ASP A 72 11.20 -26.94 25.57
N TRP A 73 11.61 -25.76 26.05
CA TRP A 73 10.73 -24.80 26.74
C TRP A 73 9.49 -24.41 25.91
N ARG A 74 9.57 -24.53 24.57
CA ARG A 74 8.43 -24.37 23.65
C ARG A 74 7.43 -25.53 23.66
N LYS A 75 7.85 -26.73 24.06
CA LYS A 75 6.99 -27.90 24.22
C LYS A 75 6.37 -28.01 25.61
N TYR A 76 6.58 -27.03 26.49
CA TYR A 76 5.95 -27.00 27.80
C TYR A 76 4.43 -26.85 27.62
N THR A 77 3.73 -27.97 27.76
CA THR A 77 2.28 -28.05 27.72
C THR A 77 1.75 -28.17 29.14
N LEU A 78 0.81 -27.30 29.51
CA LEU A 78 -0.02 -27.52 30.69
C LEU A 78 -1.19 -28.39 30.25
N ASP A 79 -1.19 -29.64 30.70
CA ASP A 79 -2.32 -30.56 30.54
C ASP A 79 -3.41 -30.17 31.55
N VAL A 80 -4.49 -29.55 31.08
CA VAL A 80 -5.71 -29.33 31.86
C VAL A 80 -6.78 -30.27 31.31
N GLY A 81 -6.84 -31.49 31.85
CA GLY A 81 -7.73 -32.54 31.35
C GLY A 81 -7.23 -33.16 30.04
N SER A 82 -8.04 -33.14 28.96
CA SER A 82 -7.68 -33.66 27.62
C SER A 82 -7.17 -32.58 26.65
N ILE A 83 -7.03 -31.34 27.10
CA ILE A 83 -6.61 -30.21 26.25
C ILE A 83 -5.18 -29.83 26.62
N LYS A 84 -4.26 -29.98 25.66
CA LYS A 84 -2.85 -29.58 25.80
C LYS A 84 -2.70 -28.09 25.47
N PHE A 85 -2.53 -27.26 26.49
CA PHE A 85 -2.20 -25.85 26.29
C PHE A 85 -0.68 -25.68 26.15
N GLY A 86 -0.22 -25.42 24.92
CA GLY A 86 1.18 -25.10 24.62
C GLY A 86 1.59 -23.72 25.12
N VAL A 87 1.80 -23.59 26.42
CA VAL A 87 2.27 -22.33 27.05
C VAL A 87 3.63 -21.93 26.51
N GLY A 88 4.49 -22.91 26.26
CA GLY A 88 5.82 -22.69 25.69
C GLY A 88 5.80 -22.04 24.30
N ASP A 89 4.92 -22.51 23.42
CA ASP A 89 4.79 -21.98 22.06
C ASP A 89 4.27 -20.54 22.07
N PHE A 90 3.24 -20.28 22.88
CA PHE A 90 2.67 -18.95 23.02
C PHE A 90 3.69 -17.91 23.53
N VAL A 91 4.44 -18.26 24.59
CA VAL A 91 5.51 -17.39 25.12
C VAL A 91 6.61 -17.20 24.07
N GLY A 92 6.91 -18.24 23.31
CA GLY A 92 7.85 -18.19 22.19
C GLY A 92 7.45 -17.20 21.08
N VAL A 93 6.17 -17.21 20.68
CA VAL A 93 5.62 -16.28 19.68
C VAL A 93 5.55 -14.86 20.24
N PHE A 94 5.19 -14.71 21.52
CA PHE A 94 5.14 -13.42 22.19
C PHE A 94 6.52 -12.74 22.26
N ILE A 95 7.55 -13.50 22.65
CA ILE A 95 8.94 -13.01 22.68
C ILE A 95 9.38 -12.61 21.27
N ASN A 96 9.09 -13.43 20.24
CA ASN A 96 9.44 -13.11 18.86
C ASN A 96 8.75 -11.83 18.37
N PHE A 97 7.47 -11.64 18.68
CA PHE A 97 6.73 -10.41 18.36
C PHE A 97 7.33 -9.18 19.03
N ALA A 98 7.67 -9.27 20.32
CA ALA A 98 8.32 -8.18 21.05
C ALA A 98 9.68 -7.80 20.44
N ILE A 99 10.45 -8.78 19.97
CA ILE A 99 11.75 -8.55 19.32
C ILE A 99 11.57 -7.92 17.93
N ILE A 100 10.74 -8.50 17.07
CA ILE A 100 10.52 -8.01 15.70
C ILE A 100 10.02 -6.56 15.73
N SER A 101 9.08 -6.24 16.63
CA SER A 101 8.60 -4.87 16.80
C SER A 101 9.69 -3.92 17.30
N PHE A 102 10.53 -4.35 18.24
CA PHE A 102 11.67 -3.55 18.73
C PHE A 102 12.69 -3.24 17.63
N ILE A 103 13.05 -4.24 16.82
CA ILE A 103 14.02 -4.08 15.72
C ILE A 103 13.43 -3.21 14.60
N ALA A 104 12.17 -3.46 14.22
CA ALA A 104 11.49 -2.64 13.22
C ALA A 104 11.39 -1.17 13.68
N TRP A 105 11.10 -0.93 14.95
CA TRP A 105 11.09 0.41 15.55
C TRP A 105 12.49 1.05 15.56
N GLN A 106 13.54 0.30 15.88
CA GLN A 106 14.93 0.78 15.85
C GLN A 106 15.38 1.20 14.44
N ILE A 107 15.04 0.40 13.43
CA ILE A 107 15.27 0.73 12.02
C ILE A 107 14.47 1.98 11.64
N GLY A 108 13.19 2.03 12.01
CA GLY A 108 12.34 3.19 11.80
C GLY A 108 12.94 4.47 12.40
N LYS A 109 13.46 4.41 13.62
CA LYS A 109 14.12 5.56 14.28
C LYS A 109 15.43 5.97 13.62
N LEU A 110 16.17 5.04 13.03
CA LEU A 110 17.41 5.32 12.31
C LEU A 110 17.16 6.02 10.97
N PHE A 111 16.11 5.61 10.25
CA PHE A 111 15.79 6.13 8.92
C PHE A 111 14.80 7.30 8.93
N MET A 112 13.94 7.41 9.95
CA MET A 112 13.08 8.58 10.15
C MET A 112 13.85 9.69 10.88
N LYS A 113 14.71 10.39 10.12
CA LYS A 113 14.91 11.83 10.40
C LYS A 113 13.53 12.46 10.21
N PRO A 114 12.99 13.30 11.12
CA PRO A 114 11.72 13.96 10.90
C PRO A 114 11.84 14.85 9.67
N GLU A 115 11.48 14.32 8.51
CA GLU A 115 11.24 15.12 7.32
C GLU A 115 10.02 15.98 7.68
N PRO A 116 10.11 17.32 7.56
CA PRO A 116 8.96 18.17 7.75
C PRO A 116 7.83 17.57 6.91
N PRO A 117 6.63 17.34 7.48
CA PRO A 117 5.52 16.75 6.74
C PRO A 117 5.41 17.52 5.44
N ALA A 118 5.49 16.80 4.30
CA ALA A 118 5.43 17.39 2.97
C ALA A 118 4.35 18.47 3.01
N PRO A 119 4.70 19.76 2.79
CA PRO A 119 3.79 20.86 3.03
C PRO A 119 2.44 20.48 2.42
N PRO A 120 1.34 20.47 3.21
CA PRO A 120 0.04 20.09 2.68
C PRO A 120 -0.15 20.86 1.38
N ALA A 121 -0.46 20.13 0.30
CA ALA A 121 -0.50 20.69 -1.05
C ALA A 121 -1.12 22.08 -0.97
N PRO A 122 -0.41 23.15 -1.36
CA PRO A 122 -0.78 24.52 -1.04
C PRO A 122 -2.25 24.68 -1.40
N PRO A 123 -3.11 25.15 -0.46
CA PRO A 123 -4.56 25.20 -0.68
C PRO A 123 -4.80 25.81 -2.05
N THR A 124 -5.55 25.16 -2.93
CA THR A 124 -5.76 25.66 -4.29
C THR A 124 -7.10 26.38 -4.39
N LYS A 125 -7.12 27.51 -5.11
CA LYS A 125 -8.37 28.20 -5.50
C LYS A 125 -8.55 28.07 -7.00
N SER A 126 -9.79 28.03 -7.46
CA SER A 126 -10.10 28.12 -8.89
C SER A 126 -10.10 29.59 -9.30
N CYS A 127 -9.37 29.95 -10.36
CA CYS A 127 -9.40 31.30 -10.90
C CYS A 127 -10.80 31.60 -11.49
N PRO A 128 -11.50 32.68 -11.08
CA PRO A 128 -12.80 33.02 -11.65
C PRO A 128 -12.73 33.45 -13.12
N PHE A 129 -11.55 33.83 -13.63
CA PHE A 129 -11.38 34.29 -15.01
C PHE A 129 -11.02 33.18 -15.99
N CYS A 130 -10.12 32.26 -15.60
CA CYS A 130 -9.61 31.23 -16.50
C CYS A 130 -9.85 29.79 -16.01
N VAL A 131 -10.47 29.61 -14.84
CA VAL A 131 -10.86 28.30 -14.27
C VAL A 131 -9.67 27.35 -14.03
N SER A 132 -8.44 27.84 -14.17
CA SER A 132 -7.23 27.09 -13.84
C SER A 132 -7.05 27.01 -12.32
N THR A 133 -6.53 25.86 -11.86
CA THR A 133 -6.20 25.61 -10.46
C THR A 133 -4.89 26.30 -10.12
N ILE A 134 -4.92 27.22 -9.15
CA ILE A 134 -3.79 28.06 -8.73
C ILE A 134 -3.64 27.98 -7.21
N PRO A 135 -2.42 28.17 -6.65
CA PRO A 135 -2.24 28.19 -5.21
C PRO A 135 -2.99 29.38 -4.59
N ALA A 136 -3.63 29.18 -3.44
CA ALA A 136 -4.51 30.15 -2.80
C ALA A 136 -3.78 31.42 -2.37
N ALA A 137 -2.47 31.30 -2.09
CA ALA A 137 -1.60 32.43 -1.81
C ALA A 137 -1.26 33.30 -3.05
N ALA A 138 -1.62 32.87 -4.27
CA ALA A 138 -1.35 33.66 -5.47
C ALA A 138 -2.25 34.91 -5.54
N THR A 139 -1.62 36.08 -5.65
CA THR A 139 -2.26 37.39 -5.91
C THR A 139 -2.45 37.67 -7.39
N ARG A 140 -1.78 36.92 -8.27
CA ARG A 140 -1.92 36.96 -9.73
C ARG A 140 -1.95 35.55 -10.31
N CYS A 141 -2.86 35.32 -11.26
CA CYS A 141 -2.98 34.04 -11.93
C CYS A 141 -1.83 33.85 -12.93
N ALA A 142 -1.09 32.73 -12.85
CA ALA A 142 -0.03 32.42 -13.80
C ALA A 142 -0.56 32.13 -15.22
N HIS A 143 -1.80 31.68 -15.34
CA HIS A 143 -2.36 31.21 -16.61
C HIS A 143 -3.02 32.31 -17.44
N CYS A 144 -3.62 33.33 -16.80
CA CYS A 144 -4.27 34.44 -17.49
C CYS A 144 -3.80 35.82 -17.03
N THR A 145 -2.82 35.90 -16.13
CA THR A 145 -2.26 37.16 -15.58
C THR A 145 -3.27 38.07 -14.86
N SER A 146 -4.51 37.62 -14.64
CA SER A 146 -5.51 38.37 -13.89
C SER A 146 -5.10 38.51 -12.41
N GLN A 147 -5.46 39.63 -11.81
CA GLN A 147 -5.37 39.82 -10.36
C GLN A 147 -6.52 39.06 -9.68
N LEU A 148 -6.21 38.32 -8.62
CA LEU A 148 -7.11 37.37 -7.93
C LEU A 148 -7.52 37.83 -6.55
#